data_AF-A0A8C1IG68-F1
#
_entry.id   AF-A0A8C1IG68-F1
#
_cell.length_a   1.000
_cell.length_b   1.000
_cell.length_c   1.000
_cell.angle_alpha   90.00
_cell.angle_beta   90.00
_cell.angle_gamma   90.00
#
_symmetry.space_group_name_H-M   'P 1'
#
loop_
_entity.id
_entity.type
_entity.pdbx_description
1 polymer ?
#
loop_
_entity_poly.entity_id
_entity_poly.type
_entity_poly.pdbx_seq_one_letter_code
_entity_poly.pdbx_strand_id
1 'polypeptide(L)'
;ENCARANVSAYLQAGIYCREVGLGVEIFRVVKYINGHVHLEESDMCESDGKLFLTEAFSVIMEEILHKGTDSKEKVCEWKDPDQLRALLDLDLREHGESHEQLLQRVQDVARYSVKTCHPRFFNQLFAGVDYHALTGRLLTETLNTSQYTYEVAPVFVLMEEEVLRKLRSLVGWSEGDGIFCPGGSMSNMYAMNIARYWAFPQVKTQGLWATPRMAIFTSQQSHYSMKKAAAFLGIGTDNIFIVQADESGSMIPEDLEAKIMQAKSKDAVPFFVNATAGTTVQGAFDPLNHIADISERNGMWMHIDAAWGGSVLFSKKHKHLVSGIERANSVTWNPHKMLLTGLQCSVILFRDTTNLLMHCHSANATYLFQQDKFYDTSLDTGDKSIQCGRKVDCLKLWLMWKAIGTHGLSERVDKASLFIYQISYTVVMKCFTKNKLNVQKDSHAESVSDWLKCMWLFPLLSVSLSLSLSLSLSLSLSLSFSLSFSLSFSLSLSCPLTLSLSPFLSFLFKA
;
A
#
# COMPACT_ATOMS: atom_id res chain seq x y z
N GLU A 1 -6.17 -27.33 -49.62
CA GLU A 1 -7.20 -28.27 -49.09
C GLU A 1 -6.68 -29.38 -48.18
N ASN A 2 -5.48 -29.30 -47.60
CA ASN A 2 -5.10 -30.16 -46.46
C ASN A 2 -4.10 -29.41 -45.57
N CYS A 3 -4.59 -28.55 -44.66
CA CYS A 3 -3.93 -28.17 -43.40
C CYS A 3 -4.81 -27.18 -42.59
N ALA A 4 -5.98 -27.62 -42.11
CA ALA A 4 -6.82 -26.78 -41.23
C ALA A 4 -7.64 -27.64 -40.25
N ARG A 5 -7.00 -28.65 -39.68
CA ARG A 5 -7.53 -29.43 -38.55
C ARG A 5 -6.45 -29.55 -37.48
N ALA A 6 -6.19 -28.44 -36.79
CA ALA A 6 -5.52 -28.48 -35.49
C ALA A 6 -5.93 -27.23 -34.70
N ASN A 7 -6.50 -27.46 -33.52
CA ASN A 7 -6.71 -26.50 -32.43
C ASN A 7 -7.91 -25.53 -32.46
N VAL A 8 -9.11 -26.05 -32.72
CA VAL A 8 -10.35 -25.51 -32.13
C VAL A 8 -10.75 -26.34 -30.89
N SER A 9 -9.81 -26.49 -29.94
CA SER A 9 -10.02 -27.26 -28.70
C SER A 9 -9.53 -26.54 -27.44
N ALA A 10 -9.34 -25.23 -27.49
CA ALA A 10 -8.96 -24.41 -26.32
C ALA A 10 -9.96 -23.29 -25.98
N TYR A 11 -11.14 -23.25 -26.63
CA TYR A 11 -12.19 -22.25 -26.39
C TYR A 11 -13.52 -22.91 -25.96
N LEU A 12 -13.46 -23.94 -25.13
CA LEU A 12 -14.64 -24.61 -24.58
C LEU A 12 -14.67 -24.59 -23.05
N GLN A 13 -14.46 -23.40 -22.48
CA GLN A 13 -14.82 -23.12 -21.08
C GLN A 13 -15.26 -21.66 -20.86
N ALA A 14 -16.01 -21.12 -21.82
CA ALA A 14 -16.96 -20.02 -21.67
C ALA A 14 -17.72 -19.98 -23.00
N GLY A 15 -19.02 -20.24 -23.00
CA GLY A 15 -19.81 -20.48 -24.21
C GLY A 15 -19.79 -19.33 -25.22
N ILE A 16 -18.82 -19.35 -26.16
CA ILE A 16 -18.68 -18.41 -27.27
C ILE A 16 -18.42 -19.23 -28.53
N TYR A 17 -19.33 -19.16 -29.50
CA TYR A 17 -19.14 -19.71 -30.85
C TYR A 17 -18.80 -18.57 -31.81
N CYS A 18 -17.65 -18.65 -32.48
CA CYS A 18 -17.28 -17.73 -33.57
C CYS A 18 -17.51 -18.43 -34.92
N ARG A 19 -18.14 -17.72 -35.87
CA ARG A 19 -18.08 -18.04 -37.30
C ARG A 19 -17.57 -16.80 -38.03
N GLU A 20 -16.43 -16.92 -38.71
CA GLU A 20 -15.91 -15.85 -39.56
C GLU A 20 -16.86 -15.62 -40.74
N VAL A 21 -17.32 -14.37 -40.88
CA VAL A 21 -17.83 -13.82 -42.14
C VAL A 21 -17.12 -12.48 -42.31
N GLY A 22 -16.54 -12.24 -43.49
CA GLY A 22 -15.61 -11.14 -43.72
C GLY A 22 -16.13 -9.76 -43.30
N LEU A 23 -15.21 -8.96 -42.73
CA LEU A 23 -15.34 -7.55 -42.35
C LEU A 23 -16.30 -7.24 -41.20
N GLY A 24 -15.90 -7.56 -39.97
CA GLY A 24 -16.47 -6.99 -38.73
C GLY A 24 -16.67 -8.02 -37.62
N VAL A 25 -16.23 -7.71 -36.40
CA VAL A 25 -16.53 -8.50 -35.19
C VAL A 25 -17.83 -7.94 -34.59
N GLU A 26 -18.94 -8.67 -34.73
CA GLU A 26 -20.17 -8.40 -33.98
C GLU A 26 -20.23 -9.29 -32.73
N ILE A 27 -20.41 -8.66 -31.56
CA ILE A 27 -20.65 -9.33 -30.28
C ILE A 27 -22.14 -9.68 -30.22
N PHE A 28 -22.49 -10.97 -30.27
CA PHE A 28 -23.89 -11.41 -30.17
C PHE A 28 -24.30 -11.75 -28.73
N ARG A 29 -25.36 -11.07 -28.25
CA ARG A 29 -26.14 -11.38 -27.05
C ARG A 29 -27.08 -12.58 -27.30
N VAL A 30 -27.56 -13.23 -26.23
CA VAL A 30 -28.37 -14.46 -26.22
C VAL A 30 -29.41 -14.50 -27.35
N VAL A 31 -29.25 -15.45 -28.28
CA VAL A 31 -30.12 -15.63 -29.44
C VAL A 31 -31.18 -16.70 -29.13
N LYS A 32 -32.47 -16.33 -29.16
CA LYS A 32 -33.58 -17.29 -29.22
C LYS A 32 -34.08 -17.40 -30.66
N TYR A 33 -34.10 -18.61 -31.20
CA TYR A 33 -34.68 -18.90 -32.52
C TYR A 33 -36.17 -19.17 -32.38
N ILE A 34 -37.03 -18.31 -32.95
CA ILE A 34 -38.47 -18.56 -33.12
C ILE A 34 -38.84 -18.26 -34.57
N ASN A 35 -39.46 -19.23 -35.26
CA ASN A 35 -40.02 -19.11 -36.62
C ASN A 35 -39.09 -18.51 -37.70
N GLY A 36 -37.81 -18.90 -37.70
CA GLY A 36 -36.89 -18.56 -38.81
C GLY A 36 -36.48 -17.09 -38.91
N HIS A 37 -36.88 -16.24 -37.96
CA HIS A 37 -36.46 -14.85 -37.85
C HIS A 37 -35.60 -14.65 -36.59
N VAL A 38 -34.49 -13.93 -36.74
CA VAL A 38 -33.66 -13.50 -35.61
C VAL A 38 -34.37 -12.33 -34.92
N HIS A 39 -34.90 -12.57 -33.72
CA HIS A 39 -35.38 -11.52 -32.85
C HIS A 39 -34.27 -11.14 -31.86
N LEU A 40 -33.76 -9.92 -31.99
CA LEU A 40 -33.01 -9.26 -30.92
C LEU A 40 -34.05 -8.66 -29.96
N GLU A 41 -34.23 -9.25 -28.78
CA GLU A 41 -34.89 -8.54 -27.68
C GLU A 41 -33.88 -7.56 -27.09
N GLU A 42 -33.99 -6.29 -27.43
CA GLU A 42 -33.37 -5.21 -26.65
C GLU A 42 -34.09 -5.15 -25.30
N SER A 43 -33.42 -5.58 -24.23
CA SER A 43 -33.90 -5.36 -22.88
C SER A 43 -33.67 -3.89 -22.50
N ASP A 44 -34.43 -2.97 -23.09
CA ASP A 44 -34.37 -1.53 -22.79
C ASP A 44 -34.58 -1.25 -21.28
N MET A 45 -35.29 -2.13 -20.57
CA MET A 45 -35.57 -1.97 -19.13
C MET A 45 -34.32 -2.02 -18.23
N CYS A 46 -33.21 -2.63 -18.67
CA CYS A 46 -32.02 -2.75 -17.81
C CYS A 46 -31.15 -1.47 -17.80
N GLU A 47 -31.18 -0.69 -18.89
CA GLU A 47 -30.32 0.49 -19.03
C GLU A 47 -30.89 1.70 -18.29
N SER A 48 -32.21 1.90 -18.29
CA SER A 48 -32.87 2.96 -17.52
C SER A 48 -32.69 2.78 -16.03
N ASP A 49 -32.89 1.55 -15.54
CA ASP A 49 -32.83 1.21 -14.11
C ASP A 49 -31.39 1.34 -13.59
N GLY A 50 -30.41 0.89 -14.38
CA GLY A 50 -29.00 1.05 -14.06
C GLY A 50 -28.55 2.52 -13.99
N LYS A 51 -29.02 3.37 -14.92
CA LYS A 51 -28.74 4.82 -14.90
C LYS A 51 -29.38 5.51 -13.70
N LEU A 52 -30.62 5.13 -13.36
CA LEU A 52 -31.31 5.64 -12.17
C LEU A 52 -30.54 5.26 -10.91
N PHE A 53 -30.20 3.98 -10.74
CA PHE A 53 -29.45 3.50 -9.59
C PHE A 53 -28.09 4.22 -9.46
N LEU A 54 -27.35 4.38 -10.55
CA LEU A 54 -26.09 5.12 -10.55
C LEU A 54 -26.28 6.56 -10.07
N THR A 55 -27.33 7.24 -10.53
CA THR A 55 -27.63 8.62 -10.17
C THR A 55 -27.95 8.77 -8.67
N GLU A 56 -28.77 7.87 -8.15
CA GLU A 56 -29.17 7.89 -6.73
C GLU A 56 -28.02 7.47 -5.82
N ALA A 57 -27.27 6.42 -6.17
CA ALA A 57 -26.08 6.01 -5.45
C ALA A 57 -25.02 7.12 -5.43
N PHE A 58 -24.84 7.85 -6.53
CA PHE A 58 -23.93 8.99 -6.58
C PHE A 58 -24.40 10.14 -5.67
N SER A 59 -25.71 10.36 -5.58
CA SER A 59 -26.29 11.33 -4.65
C SER A 59 -25.98 10.97 -3.19
N VAL A 60 -26.07 9.68 -2.84
CA VAL A 60 -25.65 9.18 -1.50
C VAL A 60 -24.16 9.42 -1.26
N ILE A 61 -23.30 9.14 -2.25
CA ILE A 61 -21.84 9.37 -2.13
C ILE A 61 -21.54 10.86 -1.90
N MET A 62 -22.19 11.75 -2.65
CA MET A 62 -22.02 13.20 -2.51
C MET A 62 -22.40 13.68 -1.11
N GLU A 63 -23.54 13.23 -0.58
CA GLU A 63 -24.02 13.65 0.73
C GLU A 63 -23.27 12.99 1.90
N GLU A 64 -23.21 11.66 1.95
CA GLU A 64 -22.69 10.94 3.12
C GLU A 64 -21.16 10.95 3.20
N ILE A 65 -20.47 10.93 2.06
CA ILE A 65 -19.01 10.78 2.03
C ILE A 65 -18.32 12.12 1.82
N LEU A 66 -18.79 12.94 0.88
CA LEU A 66 -18.10 14.19 0.54
C LEU A 66 -18.59 15.36 1.39
N HIS A 67 -19.90 15.55 1.55
CA HIS A 67 -20.44 16.62 2.38
C HIS A 67 -20.25 16.32 3.87
N LYS A 68 -20.94 15.30 4.41
CA LYS A 68 -20.83 14.94 5.83
C LYS A 68 -19.45 14.46 6.22
N GLY A 69 -18.82 13.62 5.39
CA GLY A 69 -17.51 13.05 5.70
C GLY A 69 -16.38 14.07 5.81
N THR A 70 -16.53 15.28 5.24
CA THR A 70 -15.53 16.36 5.38
C THR A 70 -15.91 17.44 6.39
N ASP A 71 -17.12 17.41 6.95
CA ASP A 71 -17.53 18.33 8.03
C ASP A 71 -16.90 17.92 9.37
N SER A 72 -16.13 18.83 9.96
CA SER A 72 -15.50 18.66 11.28
C SER A 72 -16.46 18.46 12.47
N LYS A 73 -17.77 18.71 12.28
CA LYS A 73 -18.82 18.47 13.28
C LYS A 73 -19.34 17.03 13.25
N GLU A 74 -19.11 16.32 12.15
CA GLU A 74 -19.53 14.93 12.00
C GLU A 74 -18.55 13.97 12.69
N LYS A 75 -18.97 12.70 12.77
CA LYS A 75 -18.12 11.64 13.33
C LYS A 75 -17.09 11.18 12.29
N VAL A 76 -15.84 11.01 12.71
CA VAL A 76 -14.80 10.34 11.91
C VAL A 76 -15.19 8.90 11.57
N CYS A 77 -15.84 8.20 12.52
CA CYS A 77 -16.37 6.87 12.33
C CYS A 77 -17.56 6.60 13.29
N GLU A 78 -18.50 5.77 12.85
CA GLU A 78 -19.54 5.20 13.70
C GLU A 78 -19.14 3.76 14.05
N TRP A 79 -18.34 3.61 15.12
CA TRP A 79 -17.83 2.30 15.55
C TRP A 79 -18.97 1.33 15.91
N LYS A 80 -18.83 0.09 15.46
CA LYS A 80 -19.64 -1.08 15.81
C LYS A 80 -18.71 -2.28 15.99
N ASP A 81 -18.99 -3.12 16.98
CA ASP A 81 -18.28 -4.39 17.13
C ASP A 81 -18.57 -5.32 15.94
N PRO A 82 -17.65 -6.23 15.56
CA PRO A 82 -17.77 -7.02 14.34
C PRO A 82 -19.10 -7.77 14.19
N ASP A 83 -19.62 -8.37 15.27
CA ASP A 83 -20.88 -9.13 15.24
C ASP A 83 -22.09 -8.21 15.07
N GLN A 84 -22.07 -7.03 15.70
CA GLN A 84 -23.11 -6.02 15.52
C GLN A 84 -23.10 -5.50 14.09
N LEU A 85 -21.92 -5.21 13.52
CA LEU A 85 -21.80 -4.72 12.15
C LEU A 85 -22.25 -5.76 11.13
N ARG A 86 -21.92 -7.04 11.34
CA ARG A 86 -22.39 -8.14 10.48
C ARG A 86 -23.91 -8.22 10.47
N ALA A 87 -24.55 -8.13 11.64
CA ALA A 87 -25.99 -8.14 11.75
C ALA A 87 -26.65 -6.91 11.09
N LEU A 88 -26.00 -5.75 11.13
CA LEU A 88 -26.49 -4.52 10.49
C LEU A 88 -26.38 -4.55 8.96
N LEU A 89 -25.36 -5.20 8.41
CA LEU A 89 -25.06 -5.13 6.97
C LEU A 89 -25.73 -6.20 6.12
N ASP A 90 -26.20 -7.31 6.72
CA ASP A 90 -26.79 -8.45 6.00
C ASP A 90 -25.90 -8.90 4.81
N LEU A 91 -24.68 -9.34 5.12
CA LEU A 91 -23.63 -9.61 4.13
C LEU A 91 -23.82 -10.91 3.31
N ASP A 92 -24.88 -11.68 3.56
CA ASP A 92 -25.07 -12.99 2.94
C ASP A 92 -25.45 -12.85 1.46
N LEU A 93 -24.72 -13.56 0.60
CA LEU A 93 -24.99 -13.62 -0.84
C LEU A 93 -26.00 -14.75 -1.12
N ARG A 94 -27.11 -14.42 -1.77
CA ARG A 94 -28.27 -15.30 -1.98
C ARG A 94 -28.50 -15.64 -3.46
N GLU A 95 -29.38 -16.59 -3.73
CA GLU A 95 -29.73 -17.03 -5.09
C GLU A 95 -30.45 -15.94 -5.90
N HIS A 96 -31.28 -15.14 -5.24
CA HIS A 96 -32.03 -14.05 -5.86
C HIS A 96 -31.45 -12.69 -5.50
N GLY A 97 -31.54 -11.74 -6.46
CA GLY A 97 -31.15 -10.36 -6.25
C GLY A 97 -32.07 -9.62 -5.27
N GLU A 98 -31.62 -8.45 -4.83
CA GLU A 98 -32.37 -7.54 -3.97
C GLU A 98 -33.10 -6.47 -4.81
N SER A 99 -34.13 -5.86 -4.24
CA SER A 99 -34.82 -4.72 -4.87
C SER A 99 -33.91 -3.49 -4.97
N HIS A 100 -34.28 -2.55 -5.82
CA HIS A 100 -33.59 -1.26 -5.98
C HIS A 100 -33.43 -0.52 -4.64
N GLU A 101 -34.50 -0.45 -3.84
CA GLU A 101 -34.51 0.22 -2.54
C GLU A 101 -33.59 -0.48 -1.53
N GLN A 102 -33.56 -1.81 -1.55
CA GLN A 102 -32.66 -2.59 -0.69
C GLN A 102 -31.20 -2.31 -1.07
N LEU A 103 -30.87 -2.33 -2.36
CA LEU A 103 -29.52 -2.01 -2.84
C LEU A 103 -29.10 -0.58 -2.48
N LEU A 104 -29.99 0.40 -2.61
CA LEU A 104 -29.68 1.77 -2.21
C LEU A 104 -29.47 1.89 -0.69
N GLN A 105 -30.24 1.14 0.11
CA GLN A 105 -30.01 1.03 1.55
C GLN A 105 -28.64 0.42 1.85
N ARG A 106 -28.19 -0.62 1.10
CA ARG A 106 -26.81 -1.15 1.23
C ARG A 106 -25.76 -0.08 0.99
N VAL A 107 -25.93 0.76 -0.04
CA VAL A 107 -24.99 1.87 -0.34
C VAL A 107 -24.94 2.86 0.83
N GLN A 108 -26.08 3.22 1.40
CA GLN A 108 -26.16 4.12 2.56
C GLN A 108 -25.50 3.51 3.81
N ASP A 109 -25.75 2.24 4.09
CA ASP A 109 -25.19 1.55 5.26
C ASP A 109 -23.67 1.42 5.15
N VAL A 110 -23.17 1.05 3.97
CA VAL A 110 -21.72 1.02 3.69
C VAL A 110 -21.12 2.42 3.88
N ALA A 111 -21.73 3.46 3.32
CA ALA A 111 -21.26 4.82 3.47
C ALA A 111 -21.25 5.25 4.94
N ARG A 112 -22.32 4.97 5.69
CA ARG A 112 -22.50 5.34 7.10
C ARG A 112 -21.47 4.70 8.02
N TYR A 113 -21.35 3.37 7.98
CA TYR A 113 -20.51 2.62 8.92
C TYR A 113 -19.03 2.57 8.54
N SER A 114 -18.67 2.98 7.32
CA SER A 114 -17.27 3.14 6.92
C SER A 114 -16.59 4.33 7.60
N VAL A 115 -15.28 4.18 7.87
CA VAL A 115 -14.44 5.27 8.36
C VAL A 115 -14.36 6.39 7.31
N LYS A 116 -14.60 7.63 7.73
CA LYS A 116 -14.50 8.82 6.87
C LYS A 116 -13.04 9.26 6.76
N THR A 117 -12.26 8.60 5.90
CA THR A 117 -10.83 8.94 5.71
C THR A 117 -10.61 10.34 5.14
N CYS A 118 -11.65 10.92 4.53
CA CYS A 118 -11.70 12.30 4.06
C CYS A 118 -11.84 13.33 5.19
N HIS A 119 -12.21 12.91 6.40
CA HIS A 119 -12.49 13.81 7.51
C HIS A 119 -11.22 14.56 7.96
N PRO A 120 -11.28 15.88 8.23
CA PRO A 120 -10.11 16.71 8.55
C PRO A 120 -9.42 16.34 9.87
N ARG A 121 -10.07 15.53 10.71
CA ARG A 121 -9.52 14.98 11.97
C ARG A 121 -9.08 13.52 11.88
N PHE A 122 -9.03 12.94 10.68
CA PHE A 122 -8.50 11.60 10.46
C PHE A 122 -6.97 11.66 10.33
N PHE A 123 -6.26 11.21 11.38
CA PHE A 123 -4.79 11.19 11.44
C PHE A 123 -4.22 9.78 11.70
N ASN A 124 -5.01 8.74 11.42
CA ASN A 124 -4.64 7.36 11.77
C ASN A 124 -3.63 6.73 10.81
N GLN A 125 -3.54 7.23 9.58
CA GLN A 125 -2.76 6.61 8.50
C GLN A 125 -1.88 7.65 7.82
N LEU A 126 -0.91 7.18 7.01
CA LEU A 126 -0.07 8.04 6.16
C LEU A 126 -0.80 8.58 4.91
N PHE A 127 -2.11 8.40 4.84
CA PHE A 127 -3.00 9.00 3.85
C PHE A 127 -4.23 9.53 4.59
N ALA A 128 -4.82 10.61 4.08
CA ALA A 128 -6.02 11.22 4.62
C ALA A 128 -6.65 12.13 3.56
N GLY A 129 -7.80 12.71 3.88
CA GLY A 129 -8.43 13.72 3.04
C GLY A 129 -8.99 13.17 1.73
N VAL A 130 -9.50 14.09 0.92
CA VAL A 130 -10.00 13.81 -0.42
C VAL A 130 -9.60 14.96 -1.34
N ASP A 131 -8.87 14.64 -2.42
CA ASP A 131 -8.70 15.57 -3.53
C ASP A 131 -9.79 15.30 -4.58
N TYR A 132 -10.58 16.33 -4.90
CA TYR A 132 -11.71 16.22 -5.80
C TYR A 132 -11.29 15.93 -7.26
N HIS A 133 -10.16 16.47 -7.72
CA HIS A 133 -9.67 16.20 -9.08
C HIS A 133 -9.15 14.77 -9.19
N ALA A 134 -8.42 14.29 -8.18
CA ALA A 134 -8.00 12.90 -8.09
C ALA A 134 -9.20 11.95 -7.93
N LEU A 135 -10.27 12.36 -7.24
CA LEU A 135 -11.52 11.60 -7.16
C LEU A 135 -12.21 11.49 -8.53
N THR A 136 -12.32 12.59 -9.26
CA THR A 136 -12.84 12.57 -10.64
C THR A 136 -11.99 11.66 -11.53
N GLY A 137 -10.67 11.72 -11.41
CA GLY A 137 -9.78 10.81 -12.14
C GLY A 137 -10.01 9.34 -11.78
N ARG A 138 -10.25 9.03 -10.50
CA ARG A 138 -10.62 7.67 -10.05
C ARG A 138 -11.93 7.21 -10.66
N LEU A 139 -12.98 8.03 -10.59
CA LEU A 139 -14.29 7.71 -11.16
C LEU A 139 -14.19 7.45 -12.66
N LEU A 140 -13.48 8.32 -13.40
CA LEU A 140 -13.28 8.16 -14.85
C LEU A 140 -12.49 6.88 -15.17
N THR A 141 -11.46 6.54 -14.37
CA THR A 141 -10.75 5.28 -14.52
C THR A 141 -11.67 4.07 -14.34
N GLU A 142 -12.51 4.05 -13.30
CA GLU A 142 -13.43 2.92 -13.08
C GLU A 142 -14.49 2.83 -14.19
N THR A 143 -14.96 3.97 -14.73
CA THR A 143 -15.92 3.98 -15.83
C THR A 143 -15.32 3.44 -17.13
N LEU A 144 -14.04 3.74 -17.42
CA LEU A 144 -13.38 3.29 -18.65
C LEU A 144 -12.86 1.85 -18.57
N ASN A 145 -12.57 1.35 -17.37
CA ASN A 145 -12.26 -0.06 -17.06
C ASN A 145 -11.32 -0.78 -18.06
N THR A 146 -10.25 -0.09 -18.50
CA THR A 146 -9.20 -0.69 -19.34
C THR A 146 -7.98 -1.10 -18.51
N SER A 147 -7.04 -1.80 -19.13
CA SER A 147 -5.81 -2.28 -18.50
C SER A 147 -4.56 -1.64 -19.11
N GLN A 148 -3.63 -1.25 -18.24
CA GLN A 148 -2.36 -0.60 -18.57
C GLN A 148 -1.27 -1.62 -18.92
N TYR A 149 -1.38 -2.27 -20.08
CA TYR A 149 -0.33 -3.18 -20.58
C TYR A 149 0.10 -2.89 -22.03
N THR A 150 -0.82 -2.60 -22.95
CA THR A 150 -0.49 -2.25 -24.35
C THR A 150 -1.08 -0.90 -24.75
N TYR A 151 -0.44 -0.26 -25.71
CA TYR A 151 -0.93 0.98 -26.30
C TYR A 151 -2.28 0.79 -27.00
N GLU A 152 -2.52 -0.37 -27.61
CA GLU A 152 -3.78 -0.66 -28.32
C GLU A 152 -5.03 -0.56 -27.43
N VAL A 153 -4.97 -1.04 -26.17
CA VAL A 153 -6.14 -1.06 -25.28
C VAL A 153 -6.20 0.14 -24.34
N ALA A 154 -5.09 0.84 -24.13
CA ALA A 154 -4.98 1.96 -23.20
C ALA A 154 -4.14 3.13 -23.76
N PRO A 155 -4.38 3.61 -24.99
CA PRO A 155 -3.45 4.50 -25.68
C PRO A 155 -3.21 5.83 -24.94
N VAL A 156 -4.29 6.40 -24.40
CA VAL A 156 -4.23 7.64 -23.60
C VAL A 156 -3.44 7.43 -22.32
N PHE A 157 -3.64 6.29 -21.65
CA PHE A 157 -3.05 6.03 -20.34
C PHE A 157 -1.59 5.62 -20.42
N VAL A 158 -1.17 4.95 -21.51
CA VAL A 158 0.23 4.63 -21.77
C VAL A 158 1.04 5.92 -21.90
N LEU A 159 0.59 6.86 -22.74
CA LEU A 159 1.26 8.15 -22.91
C LEU A 159 1.23 9.00 -21.63
N MET A 160 0.12 8.94 -20.89
CA MET A 160 -0.02 9.66 -19.62
C MET A 160 0.91 9.12 -18.53
N GLU A 161 1.07 7.80 -18.44
CA GLU A 161 1.98 7.16 -17.50
C GLU A 161 3.44 7.51 -17.80
N GLU A 162 3.84 7.51 -19.07
CA GLU A 162 5.17 7.96 -19.50
C GLU A 162 5.45 9.40 -19.02
N GLU A 163 4.55 10.35 -19.32
CA GLU A 163 4.74 11.75 -18.94
C GLU A 163 4.83 11.93 -17.41
N VAL A 164 3.98 11.22 -16.65
CA VAL A 164 4.01 11.28 -15.18
C VAL A 164 5.32 10.72 -14.65
N LEU A 165 5.74 9.53 -15.10
CA LEU A 165 7.00 8.92 -14.66
C LEU A 165 8.20 9.80 -15.01
N ARG A 166 8.22 10.38 -16.21
CA ARG A 166 9.24 11.32 -16.66
C ARG A 166 9.32 12.55 -15.76
N LYS A 167 8.18 13.14 -15.37
CA LYS A 167 8.15 14.26 -14.43
C LYS A 167 8.63 13.88 -13.03
N LEU A 168 8.25 12.71 -12.53
CA LEU A 168 8.71 12.22 -11.23
C LEU A 168 10.22 11.94 -11.23
N ARG A 169 10.78 11.34 -12.30
CA ARG A 169 12.24 11.19 -12.50
C ARG A 169 12.95 12.54 -12.52
N SER A 170 12.40 13.52 -13.22
CA SER A 170 12.96 14.87 -13.25
C SER A 170 13.00 15.53 -11.86
N LEU A 171 12.00 15.28 -11.01
CA LEU A 171 12.01 15.75 -9.62
C LEU A 171 13.08 15.04 -8.77
N VAL A 172 13.32 13.74 -9.00
CA VAL A 172 14.42 13.00 -8.38
C VAL A 172 15.79 13.54 -8.82
N GLY A 173 15.87 14.16 -10.01
CA GLY A 173 17.11 14.70 -10.57
C GLY A 173 17.65 13.92 -11.77
N TRP A 174 16.84 13.04 -12.36
CA TRP A 174 17.22 12.27 -13.55
C TRP A 174 16.57 12.83 -14.82
N SER A 175 17.37 13.03 -15.87
CA SER A 175 16.89 13.43 -17.20
C SER A 175 16.33 12.25 -18.01
N GLU A 176 16.85 11.06 -17.75
CA GLU A 176 16.49 9.80 -18.40
C GLU A 176 16.21 8.73 -17.33
N GLY A 177 15.75 7.56 -17.77
CA GLY A 177 15.50 6.42 -16.90
C GLY A 177 14.18 5.74 -17.21
N ASP A 178 13.84 4.73 -16.42
CA ASP A 178 12.64 3.92 -16.58
C ASP A 178 11.76 3.97 -15.31
N GLY A 179 10.59 3.36 -15.38
CA GLY A 179 9.71 3.22 -14.22
C GLY A 179 8.38 2.58 -14.56
N ILE A 180 7.64 2.21 -13.52
CA ILE A 180 6.28 1.67 -13.67
C ILE A 180 5.46 1.97 -12.42
N PHE A 181 4.14 2.06 -12.57
CA PHE A 181 3.23 2.06 -11.43
C PHE A 181 3.07 0.65 -10.86
N CYS A 182 3.00 0.56 -9.53
CA CYS A 182 2.81 -0.69 -8.79
C CYS A 182 1.61 -0.62 -7.85
N PRO A 183 1.00 -1.77 -7.50
CA PRO A 183 -0.10 -1.86 -6.55
C PRO A 183 0.42 -1.74 -5.10
N GLY A 184 0.96 -0.57 -4.78
CA GLY A 184 1.49 -0.19 -3.47
C GLY A 184 3.01 -0.24 -3.36
N GLY A 185 3.55 0.58 -2.43
CA GLY A 185 5.00 0.73 -2.23
C GLY A 185 5.72 -0.54 -1.79
N SER A 186 5.02 -1.47 -1.13
CA SER A 186 5.59 -2.79 -0.82
C SER A 186 5.96 -3.57 -2.08
N MET A 187 5.15 -3.47 -3.13
CA MET A 187 5.44 -4.09 -4.42
C MET A 187 6.54 -3.32 -5.15
N SER A 188 6.53 -1.99 -5.12
CA SER A 188 7.63 -1.17 -5.66
C SER A 188 8.99 -1.55 -5.06
N ASN A 189 9.07 -1.72 -3.73
CA ASN A 189 10.28 -2.18 -3.03
C ASN A 189 10.69 -3.60 -3.44
N MET A 190 9.72 -4.48 -3.68
CA MET A 190 10.00 -5.84 -4.18
C MET A 190 10.53 -5.83 -5.62
N TYR A 191 10.00 -4.95 -6.48
CA TYR A 191 10.56 -4.70 -7.82
C TYR A 191 12.02 -4.24 -7.71
N ALA A 192 12.32 -3.26 -6.85
CA ALA A 192 13.67 -2.76 -6.67
C ALA A 192 14.65 -3.89 -6.30
N MET A 193 14.28 -4.73 -5.33
CA MET A 193 15.09 -5.87 -4.89
C MET A 193 15.22 -6.95 -5.97
N ASN A 194 14.15 -7.25 -6.70
CA ASN A 194 14.18 -8.22 -7.80
C ASN A 194 15.07 -7.75 -8.96
N ILE A 195 14.96 -6.48 -9.32
CA ILE A 195 15.75 -5.85 -10.38
C ILE A 195 17.22 -5.80 -9.98
N ALA A 196 17.54 -5.40 -8.75
CA ALA A 196 18.91 -5.43 -8.23
C ALA A 196 19.52 -6.83 -8.26
N ARG A 197 18.72 -7.86 -7.94
CA ARG A 197 19.13 -9.25 -8.01
C ARG A 197 19.39 -9.70 -9.45
N TYR A 198 18.51 -9.35 -10.38
CA TYR A 198 18.70 -9.64 -11.81
C TYR A 198 19.91 -8.90 -12.40
N TRP A 199 20.12 -7.65 -11.99
CA TRP A 199 21.29 -6.86 -12.35
C TRP A 199 22.60 -7.52 -11.89
N ALA A 200 22.66 -8.01 -10.64
CA ALA A 200 23.84 -8.67 -10.11
C ALA A 200 24.02 -10.10 -10.65
N PHE A 201 22.93 -10.83 -10.85
CA PHE A 201 22.93 -12.25 -11.19
C PHE A 201 21.83 -12.59 -12.21
N PRO A 202 21.98 -12.21 -13.49
CA PRO A 202 20.92 -12.36 -14.50
C PRO A 202 20.49 -13.81 -14.71
N GLN A 203 21.38 -14.79 -14.49
CA GLN A 203 21.09 -16.21 -14.56
C GLN A 203 20.00 -16.66 -13.55
N VAL A 204 19.77 -15.89 -12.48
CA VAL A 204 18.73 -16.18 -11.48
C VAL A 204 17.33 -16.27 -12.10
N LYS A 205 17.09 -15.57 -13.22
CA LYS A 205 15.79 -15.54 -13.89
C LYS A 205 15.40 -16.93 -14.40
N THR A 206 16.35 -17.68 -14.93
CA THR A 206 16.10 -19.01 -15.54
C THR A 206 16.54 -20.16 -14.65
N GLN A 207 17.60 -19.97 -13.87
CA GLN A 207 18.17 -21.02 -13.01
C GLN A 207 17.70 -20.91 -11.56
N GLY A 208 17.09 -19.80 -11.13
CA GLY A 208 16.72 -19.61 -9.74
C GLY A 208 17.91 -19.36 -8.81
N LEU A 209 17.66 -19.33 -7.50
CA LEU A 209 18.62 -18.89 -6.49
C LEU A 209 19.80 -19.83 -6.26
N TRP A 210 19.67 -21.11 -6.60
CA TRP A 210 20.79 -22.06 -6.46
C TRP A 210 21.97 -21.72 -7.37
N ALA A 211 21.75 -20.90 -8.41
CA ALA A 211 22.77 -20.43 -9.34
C ALA A 211 23.41 -19.10 -8.92
N THR A 212 23.13 -18.66 -7.68
CA THR A 212 23.64 -17.42 -7.11
C THR A 212 24.37 -17.72 -5.80
N PRO A 213 25.40 -16.94 -5.42
CA PRO A 213 25.96 -17.02 -4.08
C PRO A 213 24.93 -16.60 -3.04
N ARG A 214 25.21 -16.85 -1.76
CA ARG A 214 24.38 -16.30 -0.67
C ARG A 214 24.42 -14.78 -0.75
N MET A 215 23.27 -14.15 -0.98
CA MET A 215 23.17 -12.69 -1.11
C MET A 215 22.95 -12.02 0.25
N ALA A 216 23.41 -10.77 0.40
CA ALA A 216 23.17 -9.94 1.58
C ALA A 216 22.45 -8.63 1.23
N ILE A 217 21.40 -8.35 2.00
CA ILE A 217 20.53 -7.17 1.91
C ILE A 217 20.76 -6.32 3.14
N PHE A 218 20.89 -4.99 2.98
CA PHE A 218 21.07 -4.07 4.10
C PHE A 218 19.90 -3.09 4.18
N THR A 219 19.37 -2.89 5.39
CA THR A 219 18.35 -1.85 5.60
C THR A 219 18.30 -1.40 7.05
N SER A 220 17.79 -0.19 7.28
CA SER A 220 17.68 0.42 8.61
C SER A 220 16.77 -0.40 9.52
N GLN A 221 17.06 -0.41 10.81
CA GLN A 221 16.15 -0.91 11.85
C GLN A 221 14.76 -0.25 11.78
N GLN A 222 14.69 0.99 11.30
CA GLN A 222 13.46 1.78 11.14
C GLN A 222 12.83 1.65 9.75
N SER A 223 13.36 0.81 8.87
CA SER A 223 12.85 0.63 7.51
C SER A 223 11.44 0.01 7.51
N HIS A 224 10.70 0.23 6.43
CA HIS A 224 9.40 -0.44 6.27
C HIS A 224 9.56 -1.98 6.21
N TYR A 225 8.62 -2.70 6.82
CA TYR A 225 8.66 -4.16 6.91
C TYR A 225 8.58 -4.87 5.55
N SER A 226 8.25 -4.16 4.46
CA SER A 226 8.21 -4.72 3.10
C SER A 226 9.56 -5.26 2.65
N MET A 227 10.69 -4.77 3.18
CA MET A 227 12.01 -5.36 2.90
C MET A 227 12.08 -6.82 3.35
N LYS A 228 11.59 -7.13 4.55
CA LYS A 228 11.51 -8.50 5.07
C LYS A 228 10.57 -9.36 4.24
N LYS A 229 9.41 -8.82 3.87
CA LYS A 229 8.46 -9.53 3.00
C LYS A 229 9.05 -9.81 1.61
N ALA A 230 9.74 -8.84 1.01
CA ALA A 230 10.38 -8.99 -0.29
C ALA A 230 11.48 -10.05 -0.26
N ALA A 231 12.38 -10.02 0.72
CA ALA A 231 13.43 -11.03 0.82
C ALA A 231 12.88 -12.45 1.00
N ALA A 232 11.83 -12.61 1.83
CA ALA A 232 11.15 -13.89 1.99
C ALA A 232 10.48 -14.34 0.69
N PHE A 233 9.68 -13.46 0.07
CA PHE A 233 8.90 -13.77 -1.13
C PHE A 233 9.78 -14.07 -2.35
N LEU A 234 10.90 -13.35 -2.50
CA LEU A 234 11.85 -13.57 -3.57
C LEU A 234 12.75 -14.81 -3.32
N GLY A 235 12.60 -15.50 -2.20
CA GLY A 235 13.37 -16.69 -1.84
C GLY A 235 14.77 -16.41 -1.28
N ILE A 236 15.15 -15.14 -1.12
CA ILE A 236 16.45 -14.75 -0.55
C ILE A 236 16.52 -15.14 0.94
N GLY A 237 15.39 -15.06 1.65
CA GLY A 237 15.30 -15.41 3.07
C GLY A 237 15.59 -14.23 4.00
N THR A 238 14.91 -14.18 5.14
CA THR A 238 15.01 -13.03 6.07
C THR A 238 16.31 -13.00 6.87
N ASP A 239 16.98 -14.15 7.05
CA ASP A 239 18.31 -14.25 7.68
C ASP A 239 19.43 -13.60 6.86
N ASN A 240 19.14 -13.26 5.61
CA ASN A 240 20.04 -12.56 4.70
C ASN A 240 19.82 -11.05 4.69
N ILE A 241 18.93 -10.55 5.57
CA ILE A 241 18.78 -9.12 5.85
C ILE A 241 19.64 -8.76 7.05
N PHE A 242 20.66 -7.95 6.79
CA PHE A 242 21.49 -7.33 7.80
C PHE A 242 20.84 -6.01 8.20
N ILE A 243 20.25 -5.99 9.39
CA ILE A 243 19.65 -4.80 9.97
C ILE A 243 20.77 -3.86 10.43
N VAL A 244 20.77 -2.65 9.88
CA VAL A 244 21.69 -1.56 10.21
C VAL A 244 21.05 -0.71 11.32
N GLN A 245 21.87 -0.33 12.31
CA GLN A 245 21.41 0.51 13.41
C GLN A 245 20.97 1.89 12.93
N ALA A 246 20.03 2.47 13.67
CA ALA A 246 19.60 3.84 13.50
C ALA A 246 20.04 4.67 14.71
N ASP A 247 20.33 5.95 14.49
CA ASP A 247 20.60 6.90 15.56
C ASP A 247 19.33 7.31 16.32
N GLU A 248 19.46 8.20 17.30
CA GLU A 248 18.33 8.69 18.10
C GLU A 248 17.27 9.44 17.27
N SER A 249 17.66 9.99 16.12
CA SER A 249 16.73 10.63 15.18
C SER A 249 15.98 9.64 14.29
N GLY A 250 16.36 8.36 14.33
CA GLY A 250 15.78 7.28 13.54
C GLY A 250 16.44 7.08 12.18
N SER A 251 17.55 7.76 11.92
CA SER A 251 18.30 7.69 10.66
C SER A 251 19.37 6.61 10.71
N MET A 252 19.57 5.89 9.61
CA MET A 252 20.61 4.86 9.47
C MET A 252 22.01 5.42 9.77
N ILE A 253 22.79 4.68 10.56
CA ILE A 253 24.19 4.99 10.87
C ILE A 253 25.10 4.41 9.77
N PRO A 254 25.77 5.24 8.95
CA PRO A 254 26.62 4.75 7.84
C PRO A 254 27.78 3.86 8.29
N GLU A 255 28.36 4.12 9.46
CA GLU A 255 29.47 3.35 10.01
C GLU A 255 29.03 1.91 10.36
N ASP A 256 27.80 1.74 10.87
CA ASP A 256 27.25 0.41 11.10
C ASP A 256 26.93 -0.29 9.77
N LEU A 257 26.48 0.45 8.74
CA LEU A 257 26.29 -0.13 7.40
C LEU A 257 27.60 -0.74 6.87
N GLU A 258 28.73 -0.02 6.96
CA GLU A 258 30.04 -0.57 6.58
C GLU A 258 30.40 -1.81 7.41
N ALA A 259 30.19 -1.76 8.73
CA ALA A 259 30.45 -2.89 9.61
C ALA A 259 29.61 -4.13 9.24
N LYS A 260 28.32 -3.95 8.91
CA LYS A 260 27.43 -5.04 8.45
C LYS A 260 27.87 -5.60 7.11
N ILE A 261 28.32 -4.76 6.18
CA ILE A 261 28.85 -5.21 4.88
C ILE A 261 30.07 -6.11 5.09
N MET A 262 31.00 -5.70 5.96
CA MET A 262 32.18 -6.51 6.30
C MET A 262 31.78 -7.80 7.01
N GLN A 263 30.78 -7.75 7.90
CA GLN A 263 30.23 -8.93 8.54
C GLN A 263 29.62 -9.91 7.52
N ALA A 264 28.87 -9.43 6.53
CA ALA A 264 28.29 -10.26 5.49
C ALA A 264 29.38 -10.95 4.64
N LYS A 265 30.38 -10.18 4.19
CA LYS A 265 31.53 -10.69 3.43
C LYS A 265 32.30 -11.76 4.22
N SER A 266 32.49 -11.58 5.53
CA SER A 266 33.15 -12.56 6.40
C SER A 266 32.39 -13.90 6.55
N LYS A 267 31.12 -13.93 6.14
CA LYS A 267 30.25 -15.11 6.15
C LYS A 267 29.96 -15.62 4.73
N ASP A 268 30.85 -15.32 3.79
CA ASP A 268 30.77 -15.68 2.36
C ASP A 268 29.48 -15.22 1.68
N ALA A 269 28.82 -14.20 2.23
CA ALA A 269 27.65 -13.59 1.61
C ALA A 269 28.09 -12.40 0.73
N VAL A 270 27.44 -12.25 -0.43
CA VAL A 270 27.71 -11.18 -1.39
C VAL A 270 26.76 -10.01 -1.14
N PRO A 271 27.26 -8.85 -0.68
CA PRO A 271 26.49 -7.61 -0.62
C PRO A 271 26.05 -7.20 -2.02
N PHE A 272 24.75 -7.02 -2.24
CA PHE A 272 24.24 -6.60 -3.56
C PHE A 272 23.20 -5.48 -3.49
N PHE A 273 22.56 -5.26 -2.34
CA PHE A 273 21.45 -4.32 -2.22
C PHE A 273 21.42 -3.64 -0.86
N VAL A 274 21.29 -2.31 -0.86
CA VAL A 274 20.97 -1.52 0.32
C VAL A 274 19.69 -0.71 0.08
N ASN A 275 18.78 -0.75 1.06
CA ASN A 275 17.62 0.12 1.12
C ASN A 275 17.85 1.22 2.16
N ALA A 276 17.99 2.46 1.66
CA ALA A 276 17.88 3.68 2.46
C ALA A 276 16.41 4.15 2.47
N THR A 277 15.96 4.71 3.58
CA THR A 277 14.58 5.19 3.76
C THR A 277 14.55 6.72 3.80
N ALA A 278 13.78 7.33 2.89
CA ALA A 278 13.50 8.75 2.89
C ALA A 278 12.09 8.97 3.46
N GLY A 279 12.02 9.20 4.78
CA GLY A 279 10.77 9.33 5.54
C GLY A 279 10.30 7.99 6.08
N THR A 280 10.82 7.58 7.25
CA THR A 280 10.38 6.36 7.95
C THR A 280 8.91 6.45 8.38
N THR A 281 8.25 5.30 8.54
CA THR A 281 6.78 5.24 8.76
C THR A 281 6.35 5.84 10.10
N VAL A 282 7.15 5.62 11.16
CA VAL A 282 6.78 6.01 12.53
C VAL A 282 7.34 7.39 12.87
N GLN A 283 8.65 7.58 12.73
CA GLN A 283 9.33 8.83 13.13
C GLN A 283 9.42 9.86 12.00
N GLY A 284 9.26 9.46 10.74
CA GLY A 284 9.47 10.36 9.60
C GLY A 284 10.95 10.71 9.36
N ALA A 285 11.87 9.87 9.82
CA ALA A 285 13.31 10.07 9.69
C ALA A 285 13.81 9.91 8.25
N PHE A 286 14.92 10.56 7.92
CA PHE A 286 15.55 10.52 6.60
C PHE A 286 16.99 10.02 6.72
N ASP A 287 17.27 8.90 6.06
CA ASP A 287 18.62 8.32 6.06
C ASP A 287 19.62 9.25 5.32
N PRO A 288 20.91 9.27 5.71
CA PRO A 288 21.93 10.13 5.09
C PRO A 288 22.36 9.59 3.70
N LEU A 289 21.57 9.91 2.68
CA LEU A 289 21.64 9.30 1.35
C LEU A 289 23.02 9.41 0.69
N ASN A 290 23.69 10.57 0.78
CA ASN A 290 25.01 10.75 0.18
C ASN A 290 26.08 9.80 0.75
N HIS A 291 26.08 9.61 2.07
CA HIS A 291 27.05 8.71 2.72
C HIS A 291 26.75 7.25 2.35
N ILE A 292 25.47 6.88 2.31
CA ILE A 292 25.04 5.53 1.89
C ILE A 292 25.40 5.29 0.42
N ALA A 293 25.26 6.30 -0.44
CA ALA A 293 25.66 6.22 -1.84
C ALA A 293 27.17 5.99 -1.99
N ASP A 294 28.01 6.74 -1.25
CA ASP A 294 29.47 6.52 -1.23
C ASP A 294 29.83 5.08 -0.83
N ILE A 295 29.18 4.55 0.21
CA ILE A 295 29.39 3.17 0.66
C ILE A 295 28.94 2.16 -0.40
N SER A 296 27.79 2.41 -1.03
CA SER A 296 27.20 1.53 -2.05
C SER A 296 28.10 1.43 -3.28
N GLU A 297 28.56 2.58 -3.78
CA GLU A 297 29.45 2.66 -4.94
C GLU A 297 30.79 1.96 -4.66
N ARG A 298 31.41 2.20 -3.49
CA ARG A 298 32.67 1.52 -3.09
C ARG A 298 32.53 0.00 -3.03
N ASN A 299 31.33 -0.51 -2.73
CA ASN A 299 31.08 -1.95 -2.56
C ASN A 299 30.37 -2.59 -3.75
N GLY A 300 30.12 -1.84 -4.84
CA GLY A 300 29.42 -2.34 -6.03
C GLY A 300 27.98 -2.80 -5.74
N MET A 301 27.29 -2.15 -4.80
CA MET A 301 25.92 -2.49 -4.41
C MET A 301 24.89 -1.62 -5.13
N TRP A 302 23.71 -2.19 -5.33
CA TRP A 302 22.52 -1.45 -5.73
C TRP A 302 21.98 -0.62 -4.57
N MET A 303 21.89 0.70 -4.73
CA MET A 303 21.24 1.60 -3.79
C MET A 303 19.78 1.83 -4.21
N HIS A 304 18.86 1.37 -3.37
CA HIS A 304 17.45 1.70 -3.44
C HIS A 304 17.10 2.72 -2.37
N ILE A 305 16.25 3.69 -2.72
CA ILE A 305 15.65 4.61 -1.76
C ILE A 305 14.15 4.35 -1.69
N ASP A 306 13.69 3.87 -0.53
CA ASP A 306 12.28 3.86 -0.18
C ASP A 306 11.86 5.27 0.23
N ALA A 307 11.41 6.04 -0.77
CA ALA A 307 10.79 7.36 -0.59
C ALA A 307 9.27 7.27 -0.69
N ALA A 308 8.66 6.12 -0.35
CA ALA A 308 7.22 5.92 -0.43
C ALA A 308 6.45 7.04 0.31
N TRP A 309 6.95 7.44 1.48
CA TRP A 309 6.38 8.54 2.26
C TRP A 309 7.07 9.88 1.95
N GLY A 310 8.38 9.97 2.15
CA GLY A 310 9.11 11.23 2.08
C GLY A 310 9.39 11.76 0.67
N GLY A 311 9.16 10.99 -0.40
CA GLY A 311 9.45 11.42 -1.78
C GLY A 311 8.71 12.70 -2.18
N SER A 312 7.54 12.95 -1.58
CA SER A 312 6.75 14.15 -1.85
C SER A 312 7.40 15.45 -1.43
N VAL A 313 8.44 15.43 -0.58
CA VAL A 313 9.20 16.64 -0.23
C VAL A 313 9.96 17.22 -1.45
N LEU A 314 10.17 16.43 -2.52
CA LEU A 314 10.78 16.89 -3.77
C LEU A 314 10.00 18.02 -4.46
N PHE A 315 8.69 18.12 -4.21
CA PHE A 315 7.90 19.25 -4.70
C PHE A 315 8.26 20.56 -4.01
N SER A 316 8.69 20.49 -2.74
CA SER A 316 8.99 21.66 -1.92
C SER A 316 10.43 22.11 -2.09
N LYS A 317 10.61 23.36 -2.55
CA LYS A 317 11.95 23.98 -2.55
C LYS A 317 12.55 24.11 -1.14
N LYS A 318 11.71 24.24 -0.12
CA LYS A 318 12.14 24.38 1.28
C LYS A 318 12.59 23.06 1.88
N HIS A 319 11.91 21.96 1.54
CA HIS A 319 12.11 20.66 2.20
C HIS A 319 12.85 19.62 1.34
N LYS A 320 13.05 19.86 0.04
CA LYS A 320 13.77 18.91 -0.84
C LYS A 320 15.19 18.57 -0.37
N HIS A 321 15.81 19.38 0.48
CA HIS A 321 17.13 19.10 1.05
C HIS A 321 17.14 17.84 1.93
N LEU A 322 16.00 17.43 2.48
CA LEU A 322 15.86 16.21 3.29
C LEU A 322 16.17 14.93 2.50
N VAL A 323 16.10 14.99 1.17
CA VAL A 323 16.43 13.89 0.26
C VAL A 323 17.64 14.21 -0.61
N SER A 324 18.56 15.07 -0.14
CA SER A 324 19.80 15.34 -0.85
C SER A 324 20.62 14.05 -1.04
N GLY A 325 21.02 13.76 -2.29
CA GLY A 325 21.68 12.51 -2.67
C GLY A 325 20.74 11.47 -3.31
N ILE A 326 19.43 11.74 -3.38
CA ILE A 326 18.46 10.84 -4.01
C ILE A 326 18.75 10.58 -5.49
N GLU A 327 19.33 11.55 -6.19
CA GLU A 327 19.76 11.47 -7.57
C GLU A 327 20.87 10.43 -7.82
N ARG A 328 21.55 9.97 -6.75
CA ARG A 328 22.61 8.95 -6.84
C ARG A 328 22.07 7.52 -6.78
N ALA A 329 20.81 7.32 -6.38
CA ALA A 329 20.22 5.99 -6.29
C ALA A 329 20.10 5.30 -7.66
N ASN A 330 20.07 3.96 -7.63
CA ASN A 330 19.73 3.16 -8.80
C ASN A 330 18.21 3.08 -9.00
N SER A 331 17.45 3.12 -7.90
CA SER A 331 15.98 3.08 -7.92
C SER A 331 15.33 3.83 -6.76
N VAL A 332 14.13 4.36 -6.97
CA VAL A 332 13.35 5.11 -5.97
C VAL A 332 11.90 4.63 -5.97
N THR A 333 11.40 4.21 -4.82
CA THR A 333 9.96 4.00 -4.59
C THR A 333 9.33 5.32 -4.15
N TRP A 334 8.15 5.67 -4.67
CA TRP A 334 7.41 6.85 -4.23
C TRP A 334 5.89 6.62 -4.30
N ASN A 335 5.14 6.95 -3.24
CA ASN A 335 3.69 6.82 -3.19
C ASN A 335 2.96 8.17 -3.17
N PRO A 336 2.60 8.73 -4.33
CA PRO A 336 1.70 9.88 -4.43
C PRO A 336 0.38 9.74 -3.64
N HIS A 337 -0.15 8.52 -3.47
CA HIS A 337 -1.37 8.30 -2.68
C HIS A 337 -1.27 8.65 -1.19
N LYS A 338 -0.05 8.88 -0.67
CA LYS A 338 0.17 9.29 0.71
C LYS A 338 0.07 10.82 0.83
N MET A 339 1.20 11.52 0.88
CA MET A 339 1.27 12.96 1.17
C MET A 339 0.56 13.84 0.12
N LEU A 340 0.43 13.39 -1.15
CA LEU A 340 -0.23 14.18 -2.20
C LEU A 340 -1.74 13.93 -2.29
N LEU A 341 -2.29 13.01 -1.49
CA LEU A 341 -3.73 12.70 -1.41
C LEU A 341 -4.34 12.20 -2.74
N THR A 342 -3.53 11.58 -3.60
CA THR A 342 -3.98 11.09 -4.92
C THR A 342 -5.03 9.98 -4.83
N GLY A 343 -5.15 9.29 -3.69
CA GLY A 343 -6.05 8.17 -3.47
C GLY A 343 -5.39 6.81 -3.73
N LEU A 344 -5.79 5.82 -2.93
CA LEU A 344 -5.22 4.47 -2.97
C LEU A 344 -5.67 3.71 -4.24
N GLN A 345 -4.85 2.84 -4.83
CA GLN A 345 -3.38 2.83 -4.74
C GLN A 345 -2.79 3.81 -5.76
N CYS A 346 -1.57 4.29 -5.54
CA CYS A 346 -0.82 5.13 -6.50
C CYS A 346 0.64 5.13 -6.06
N SER A 347 1.41 4.18 -6.56
CA SER A 347 2.80 3.95 -6.18
C SER A 347 3.61 3.81 -7.45
N VAL A 348 4.78 4.42 -7.48
CA VAL A 348 5.73 4.26 -8.59
C VAL A 348 7.02 3.66 -8.08
N ILE A 349 7.65 2.86 -8.93
CA ILE A 349 9.07 2.55 -8.83
C ILE A 349 9.76 3.20 -10.02
N LEU A 350 10.80 3.98 -9.74
CA LEU A 350 11.61 4.68 -10.73
C LEU A 350 13.00 4.05 -10.76
N PHE A 351 13.60 3.99 -11.94
CA PHE A 351 14.93 3.45 -12.15
C PHE A 351 15.77 4.45 -12.94
N ARG A 352 17.04 4.59 -12.57
CA ARG A 352 18.00 5.39 -13.33
C ARG A 352 18.44 4.71 -14.64
N ASP A 353 18.20 3.40 -14.75
CA ASP A 353 18.56 2.57 -15.90
C ASP A 353 17.91 3.04 -17.21
N THR A 354 18.69 2.98 -18.30
CA THR A 354 18.26 3.26 -19.68
C THR A 354 18.45 2.07 -20.62
N THR A 355 18.78 0.88 -20.08
CA THR A 355 19.10 -0.32 -20.85
C THR A 355 17.92 -1.29 -21.01
N ASN A 356 16.72 -0.86 -20.61
CA ASN A 356 15.50 -1.68 -20.51
C ASN A 356 15.61 -2.83 -19.50
N LEU A 357 16.31 -2.61 -18.38
CA LEU A 357 16.52 -3.61 -17.33
C LEU A 357 15.20 -4.15 -16.77
N LEU A 358 14.16 -3.31 -16.62
CA LEU A 358 12.82 -3.76 -16.19
C LEU A 358 12.24 -4.81 -17.13
N MET A 359 12.27 -4.52 -18.42
CA MET A 359 11.75 -5.41 -19.46
C MET A 359 12.56 -6.71 -19.49
N HIS A 360 13.89 -6.63 -19.44
CA HIS A 360 14.74 -7.82 -19.49
C HIS A 360 14.53 -8.72 -18.26
N CYS A 361 14.34 -8.11 -17.09
CA CYS A 361 14.08 -8.84 -15.85
C CYS A 361 12.71 -9.54 -15.85
N HIS A 362 11.66 -8.89 -16.33
CA HIS A 362 10.27 -9.37 -16.16
C HIS A 362 9.64 -10.00 -17.41
N SER A 363 10.15 -9.71 -18.61
CA SER A 363 9.55 -10.19 -19.85
C SER A 363 9.45 -11.72 -19.88
N ALA A 364 8.29 -12.20 -20.29
CA ALA A 364 8.01 -13.60 -20.54
C ALA A 364 7.82 -13.89 -22.04
N ASN A 365 7.93 -12.87 -22.90
CA ASN A 365 7.72 -12.96 -24.35
C ASN A 365 6.40 -13.68 -24.72
N ALA A 366 5.31 -13.33 -24.04
CA ALA A 366 4.01 -13.94 -24.27
C ALA A 366 3.43 -13.51 -25.64
N THR A 367 3.43 -14.43 -26.61
CA THR A 367 3.09 -14.15 -28.02
C THR A 367 1.63 -13.79 -28.26
N TYR A 368 0.73 -14.07 -27.32
CA TYR A 368 -0.69 -13.73 -27.43
C TYR A 368 -1.01 -12.27 -27.04
N LEU A 369 -0.07 -11.56 -26.41
CA LEU A 369 -0.28 -10.20 -25.88
C LEU A 369 0.73 -9.17 -26.43
N PHE A 370 1.99 -9.59 -26.61
CA PHE A 370 3.09 -8.73 -27.04
C PHE A 370 3.58 -9.13 -28.44
N GLN A 371 2.65 -9.19 -29.40
CA GLN A 371 3.00 -9.37 -30.81
C GLN A 371 3.92 -8.23 -31.28
N GLN A 372 4.96 -8.57 -32.03
CA GLN A 372 5.93 -7.58 -32.55
C GLN A 372 5.54 -7.03 -33.93
N ASP A 373 4.61 -7.68 -34.61
CA ASP A 373 4.09 -7.33 -35.94
C ASP A 373 2.82 -6.46 -35.89
N LYS A 374 2.64 -5.68 -34.81
CA LYS A 374 1.53 -4.74 -34.70
C LYS A 374 1.71 -3.53 -35.62
N PHE A 375 0.60 -2.86 -35.93
CA PHE A 375 0.55 -1.70 -36.82
C PHE A 375 1.02 -0.38 -36.18
N TYR A 376 1.59 -0.41 -34.97
CA TYR A 376 2.10 0.73 -34.22
C TYR A 376 3.45 0.40 -33.56
N ASP A 377 4.11 1.40 -33.00
CA ASP A 377 5.36 1.23 -32.25
C ASP A 377 5.15 0.43 -30.96
N THR A 378 5.54 -0.85 -30.98
CA THR A 378 5.38 -1.78 -29.86
C THR A 378 6.30 -1.45 -28.67
N SER A 379 7.26 -0.53 -28.80
CA SER A 379 8.06 -0.07 -27.66
C SER A 379 7.24 0.69 -26.61
N LEU A 380 6.03 1.14 -26.98
CA LEU A 380 5.05 1.74 -26.08
C LEU A 380 4.33 0.69 -25.19
N ASP A 381 4.37 -0.59 -25.54
CA ASP A 381 3.78 -1.65 -24.73
C ASP A 381 4.62 -1.85 -23.46
N THR A 382 3.99 -1.73 -22.29
CA THR A 382 4.67 -1.74 -20.98
C THR A 382 4.45 -3.02 -20.19
N GLY A 383 3.59 -3.93 -20.66
CA GLY A 383 3.21 -5.12 -19.91
C GLY A 383 4.40 -6.02 -19.55
N ASP A 384 5.36 -6.20 -20.46
CA ASP A 384 6.57 -7.01 -20.22
C ASP A 384 7.58 -6.36 -19.24
N LYS A 385 7.36 -5.11 -18.83
CA LYS A 385 8.10 -4.49 -17.71
C LYS A 385 7.53 -4.88 -16.34
N SER A 386 6.31 -5.43 -16.31
CA SER A 386 5.58 -5.74 -15.09
C SER A 386 5.60 -7.24 -14.77
N ILE A 387 5.57 -7.58 -13.49
CA ILE A 387 5.21 -8.93 -13.03
C ILE A 387 3.69 -9.17 -13.08
N GLN A 388 2.88 -8.13 -13.32
CA GLN A 388 1.43 -8.23 -13.49
C GLN A 388 1.07 -8.37 -14.96
N CYS A 389 -0.01 -9.11 -15.25
CA CYS A 389 -0.63 -9.12 -16.58
C CYS A 389 -1.65 -7.98 -16.69
N GLY A 390 -2.83 -8.15 -16.08
CA GLY A 390 -3.80 -7.06 -15.91
C GLY A 390 -3.28 -6.03 -14.90
N ARG A 391 -3.26 -4.76 -15.28
CA ARG A 391 -2.73 -3.66 -14.45
C ARG A 391 -3.66 -2.45 -14.50
N LYS A 392 -4.02 -1.95 -13.32
CA LYS A 392 -4.91 -0.79 -13.18
C LYS A 392 -4.25 0.48 -13.69
N VAL A 393 -5.04 1.36 -14.29
CA VAL A 393 -4.63 2.73 -14.63
C VAL A 393 -4.56 3.57 -13.35
N ASP A 394 -3.37 3.75 -12.77
CA ASP A 394 -3.18 4.60 -11.59
C ASP A 394 -2.67 6.01 -11.91
N CYS A 395 -2.19 6.24 -13.14
CA CYS A 395 -1.60 7.51 -13.54
C CYS A 395 -2.64 8.65 -13.67
N LEU A 396 -3.89 8.36 -14.10
CA LEU A 396 -4.90 9.38 -14.41
C LEU A 396 -5.23 10.29 -13.22
N LYS A 397 -5.50 9.70 -12.06
CA LYS A 397 -5.81 10.46 -10.83
C LYS A 397 -4.67 11.38 -10.39
N LEU A 398 -3.41 10.96 -10.56
CA LEU A 398 -2.25 11.80 -10.28
C LEU A 398 -2.12 12.89 -11.33
N TRP A 399 -2.17 12.52 -12.60
CA TRP A 399 -2.03 13.44 -13.71
C TRP A 399 -3.09 14.53 -13.68
N LEU A 400 -4.35 14.19 -13.42
CA LEU A 400 -5.47 15.13 -13.43
C LEU A 400 -5.38 16.10 -12.24
N MET A 401 -5.05 15.61 -11.04
CA MET A 401 -4.76 16.46 -9.90
C MET A 401 -3.57 17.40 -10.20
N TRP A 402 -2.48 16.87 -10.75
CA TRP A 402 -1.30 17.67 -11.09
C TRP A 402 -1.62 18.72 -12.16
N LYS A 403 -2.46 18.40 -13.15
CA LYS A 403 -2.96 19.39 -14.12
C LYS A 403 -3.79 20.49 -13.47
N ALA A 404 -4.61 20.15 -12.48
CA ALA A 404 -5.50 21.10 -11.82
C ALA A 404 -4.75 22.13 -10.95
N ILE A 405 -3.73 21.70 -10.20
CA ILE A 405 -3.04 22.57 -9.22
C ILE A 405 -1.58 22.88 -9.57
N GLY A 406 -1.03 22.23 -10.59
CA GLY A 406 0.36 22.38 -11.02
C GLY A 406 1.38 21.91 -9.97
N THR A 407 2.66 21.92 -10.36
CA THR A 407 3.78 21.65 -9.44
C THR A 407 3.79 22.65 -8.27
N HIS A 408 3.37 23.89 -8.51
CA HIS A 408 3.30 24.93 -7.49
C HIS A 408 2.27 24.59 -6.40
N GLY A 409 1.03 24.24 -6.77
CA GLY A 409 0.01 23.88 -5.78
C GLY A 409 0.36 22.59 -5.01
N LEU A 410 1.04 21.64 -5.65
CA LEU A 410 1.58 20.47 -4.95
C LEU A 410 2.66 20.87 -3.93
N SER A 411 3.57 21.76 -4.30
CA SER A 411 4.57 22.33 -3.37
C SER A 411 3.92 23.04 -2.19
N GLU A 412 2.87 23.83 -2.41
CA GLU A 412 2.17 24.55 -1.34
C GLU A 412 1.49 23.59 -0.35
N ARG A 413 0.90 22.50 -0.85
CA ARG A 413 0.29 21.47 0.02
C ARG A 413 1.34 20.80 0.91
N VAL A 414 2.50 20.45 0.36
CA VAL A 414 3.61 19.87 1.11
C VAL A 414 4.12 20.85 2.17
N ASP A 415 4.37 22.11 1.80
CA ASP A 415 4.81 23.16 2.73
C ASP A 415 3.80 23.39 3.86
N LYS A 416 2.50 23.41 3.54
CA LYS A 416 1.42 23.60 4.52
C LYS A 416 1.34 22.43 5.50
N ALA A 417 1.48 21.19 5.03
CA ALA A 417 1.51 20.01 5.89
C ALA A 417 2.68 20.08 6.89
N SER A 418 3.88 20.41 6.42
CA SER A 418 5.05 20.62 7.28
C SER A 418 4.81 21.71 8.33
N LEU A 419 4.23 22.85 7.94
CA LEU A 419 3.91 23.93 8.87
C LEU A 419 2.96 23.51 9.98
N PHE A 420 1.91 22.75 9.65
CA PHE A 420 0.98 22.23 10.66
C PHE A 420 1.66 21.28 11.63
N ILE A 421 2.56 20.42 11.16
CA ILE A 421 3.35 19.53 12.03
C ILE A 421 4.16 20.37 13.03
N TYR A 422 4.86 21.41 12.58
CA TYR A 422 5.61 22.31 13.47
C TYR A 422 4.71 22.98 14.51
N GLN A 423 3.53 23.48 14.12
CA GLN A 423 2.58 24.13 15.03
C GLN A 423 2.03 23.16 16.08
N ILE A 424 1.70 21.93 15.69
CA ILE A 424 1.23 20.89 16.62
C ILE A 424 2.33 20.56 17.61
N SER A 425 3.55 20.28 17.14
CA SER A 425 4.67 19.94 18.01
C SER A 425 4.97 21.07 19.00
N TYR A 426 5.05 22.31 18.53
CA TYR A 426 5.24 23.48 19.40
C TYR A 426 4.13 23.59 20.46
N THR A 427 2.87 23.43 20.06
CA THR A 427 1.72 23.50 20.98
C THR A 427 1.75 22.40 22.02
N VAL A 428 2.13 21.17 21.64
CA VAL A 428 2.26 20.03 22.56
C VAL A 428 3.39 20.28 23.56
N VAL A 429 4.57 20.72 23.10
CA VAL A 429 5.70 21.08 23.99
C VAL A 429 5.25 22.11 25.02
N MET A 430 4.68 23.23 24.58
CA MET A 430 4.28 24.32 25.46
C MET A 430 3.20 23.90 26.46
N LYS A 431 2.24 23.07 26.05
CA LYS A 431 1.20 22.52 26.95
C LYS A 431 1.73 21.51 27.95
N CYS A 432 2.70 20.68 27.57
CA CYS A 432 3.33 19.73 28.48
C CYS A 432 4.23 20.43 29.50
N PHE A 433 4.95 21.48 29.07
CA PHE A 433 5.78 22.32 29.92
C PHE A 433 4.95 23.07 30.97
N THR A 434 3.87 23.72 30.55
CA THR A 434 2.96 24.46 31.46
C THR A 434 2.20 23.58 32.46
N LYS A 435 2.07 22.27 32.20
CA LYS A 435 1.41 21.31 33.10
C LYS A 435 2.37 20.54 34.01
N ASN A 436 3.67 20.87 34.07
CA ASN A 436 4.70 20.13 34.82
C ASN A 436 4.66 18.60 34.57
N LYS A 437 4.28 18.19 33.35
CA LYS A 437 4.23 16.76 32.98
C LYS A 437 5.51 16.28 32.27
N LEU A 438 6.48 17.17 32.08
CA LEU A 438 7.80 16.84 31.53
C LEU A 438 8.81 16.81 32.68
N ASN A 439 9.26 15.61 33.05
CA ASN A 439 10.48 15.44 33.83
C ASN A 439 11.64 15.47 32.83
N VAL A 440 12.16 16.66 32.56
CA VAL A 440 13.29 16.84 31.63
C VAL A 440 14.57 16.54 32.41
N GLN A 441 15.27 15.45 32.07
CA GLN A 441 16.69 15.35 32.42
C GLN A 441 17.41 16.49 31.70
N LYS A 442 17.98 17.42 32.48
CA LYS A 442 18.82 18.50 31.95
C LYS A 442 20.06 17.90 31.31
N ASP A 443 20.07 17.73 29.99
CA ASP A 443 21.31 17.76 29.23
C ASP A 443 21.63 19.21 28.87
N SER A 444 22.80 19.66 29.32
CA SER A 444 23.21 21.07 29.37
C SER A 444 23.67 21.64 28.02
N HIS A 445 23.17 21.14 26.88
CA HIS A 445 23.63 21.55 25.55
C HIS A 445 22.53 21.82 24.49
N ALA A 446 21.25 21.92 24.87
CA ALA A 446 20.18 22.25 23.93
C ALA A 446 19.96 23.77 23.80
N GLU A 447 20.53 24.39 22.77
CA GLU A 447 20.42 25.85 22.51
C GLU A 447 19.35 26.22 21.46
N SER A 448 18.68 25.25 20.81
CA SER A 448 17.64 25.54 19.79
C SER A 448 16.33 24.76 19.97
N VAL A 449 15.21 25.30 19.48
CA VAL A 449 13.89 24.62 19.44
C VAL A 449 13.95 23.29 18.65
N SER A 450 14.92 23.14 17.73
CA SER A 450 15.14 21.89 17.03
C SER A 450 15.76 20.80 17.92
N ASP A 451 16.57 21.17 18.90
CA ASP A 451 17.14 20.24 19.88
C ASP A 451 16.09 19.78 20.90
N TRP A 452 15.11 20.64 21.22
CA TRP A 452 13.97 20.26 22.04
C TRP A 452 13.00 19.30 21.35
N LEU A 453 12.87 19.37 20.02
CA LEU A 453 12.10 18.39 19.23
C LEU A 453 12.76 17.00 19.20
N LYS A 454 14.09 16.92 19.33
CA LYS A 454 14.82 15.66 19.48
C LYS A 454 14.54 15.00 20.85
N CYS A 455 14.46 15.80 21.93
CA CYS A 455 14.18 15.31 23.28
C CYS A 455 12.74 14.79 23.52
N MET A 456 11.79 15.01 22.59
CA MET A 456 10.39 14.63 22.77
C MET A 456 10.07 13.14 22.58
N TRP A 457 11.05 12.31 22.18
CA TRP A 457 10.82 10.89 21.87
C TRP A 457 11.11 9.92 23.03
N LEU A 458 11.40 10.43 24.22
CA LEU A 458 11.48 9.64 25.47
C LEU A 458 10.17 9.72 26.25
N PHE A 459 9.11 9.09 25.74
CA PHE A 459 8.02 8.60 26.59
C PHE A 459 7.55 7.24 26.07
N PRO A 460 7.78 6.14 26.81
CA PRO A 460 6.92 4.99 26.66
C PRO A 460 5.54 5.43 27.13
N LEU A 461 4.56 5.44 26.22
CA LEU A 461 3.16 5.46 26.58
C LEU A 461 2.89 4.21 27.41
N LEU A 462 2.97 4.34 28.74
CA LEU A 462 2.36 3.41 29.68
C LEU A 462 0.86 3.48 29.46
N SER A 463 0.36 2.64 28.56
CA SER A 463 -1.06 2.32 28.47
C SER A 463 -1.39 1.43 29.69
N VAL A 464 -1.80 2.04 30.79
CA VAL A 464 -2.46 1.29 31.87
C VAL A 464 -3.91 1.08 31.45
N SER A 465 -4.20 -0.04 30.80
CA SER A 465 -5.57 -0.51 30.64
C SER A 465 -5.97 -1.27 31.91
N LEU A 466 -6.83 -0.70 32.73
CA LEU A 466 -7.49 -1.45 33.80
C LEU A 466 -8.71 -2.18 33.20
N SER A 467 -8.58 -3.48 32.95
CA SER A 467 -9.74 -4.34 32.70
C SER A 467 -10.19 -4.97 34.02
N LEU A 468 -11.36 -4.58 34.52
CA LEU A 468 -12.05 -5.35 35.56
C LEU A 468 -12.84 -6.47 34.87
N SER A 469 -12.40 -7.70 35.02
CA SER A 469 -13.21 -8.89 34.75
C SER A 469 -13.76 -9.43 36.06
N LEU A 470 -15.09 -9.46 36.20
CA LEU A 470 -15.76 -10.25 37.23
C LEU A 470 -16.05 -11.63 36.62
N SER A 471 -15.36 -12.66 37.05
CA SER A 471 -15.73 -14.04 36.77
C SER A 471 -16.45 -14.62 37.98
N LEU A 472 -17.74 -14.94 37.83
CA LEU A 472 -18.47 -15.79 38.77
C LEU A 472 -18.34 -17.24 38.28
N SER A 473 -17.55 -18.05 38.99
CA SER A 473 -17.56 -19.50 38.83
C SER A 473 -18.41 -20.12 39.94
N LEU A 474 -19.55 -20.72 39.55
CA LEU A 474 -20.30 -21.62 40.42
C LEU A 474 -19.74 -23.03 40.26
N SER A 475 -19.06 -23.54 41.29
CA SER A 475 -18.73 -24.96 41.38
C SER A 475 -19.75 -25.67 42.27
N LEU A 476 -20.59 -26.51 41.67
CA LEU A 476 -21.32 -27.54 42.41
C LEU A 476 -20.42 -28.75 42.55
N SER A 477 -20.12 -29.14 43.79
CA SER A 477 -19.54 -30.45 44.08
C SER A 477 -20.60 -31.34 44.73
N LEU A 478 -20.82 -32.51 44.14
CA LEU A 478 -21.63 -33.56 44.72
C LEU A 478 -20.67 -34.62 45.25
N SER A 479 -20.63 -34.83 46.57
CA SER A 479 -19.90 -35.96 47.16
C SER A 479 -20.88 -37.07 47.50
N LEU A 480 -20.64 -38.26 46.95
CA LEU A 480 -21.28 -39.50 47.40
C LEU A 480 -20.29 -40.24 48.29
N SER A 481 -20.69 -40.49 49.53
CA SER A 481 -19.98 -41.38 50.44
C SER A 481 -20.79 -42.67 50.61
N PHE A 482 -20.16 -43.82 50.38
CA PHE A 482 -20.72 -45.13 50.69
C PHE A 482 -20.16 -45.60 52.02
N SER A 483 -21.03 -45.85 53.00
CA SER A 483 -20.68 -46.64 54.18
C SER A 483 -21.53 -47.90 54.21
N LEU A 484 -20.93 -49.02 54.59
CA LEU A 484 -21.58 -50.33 54.73
C LEU A 484 -22.48 -50.36 55.97
N SER A 485 -23.55 -49.58 55.92
CA SER A 485 -24.75 -49.69 56.76
C SER A 485 -25.82 -48.82 56.11
N PHE A 486 -26.99 -49.39 55.84
CA PHE A 486 -28.09 -48.79 55.08
C PHE A 486 -28.50 -47.38 55.58
N SER A 487 -27.96 -46.33 54.96
CA SER A 487 -28.54 -44.98 54.93
C SER A 487 -27.89 -44.16 53.82
N LEU A 488 -28.67 -43.67 52.87
CA LEU A 488 -28.24 -42.69 51.86
C LEU A 488 -28.43 -41.28 52.45
N SER A 489 -27.36 -40.52 52.64
CA SER A 489 -27.44 -39.12 53.07
C SER A 489 -26.91 -38.20 51.96
N PHE A 490 -27.74 -37.26 51.51
CA PHE A 490 -27.33 -36.19 50.60
C PHE A 490 -26.97 -34.95 51.40
N SER A 491 -25.75 -34.44 51.26
CA SER A 491 -25.35 -33.13 51.76
C SER A 491 -25.06 -32.20 50.58
N LEU A 492 -25.84 -31.14 50.44
CA LEU A 492 -25.57 -30.06 49.49
C LEU A 492 -24.81 -28.96 50.23
N SER A 493 -23.54 -28.73 49.90
CA SER A 493 -22.78 -27.58 50.41
C SER A 493 -22.60 -26.56 49.29
N LEU A 494 -23.24 -25.39 49.43
CA LEU A 494 -22.92 -24.22 48.61
C LEU A 494 -21.77 -23.46 49.27
N SER A 495 -20.59 -23.50 48.65
CA SER A 495 -19.50 -22.58 48.96
C SER A 495 -19.36 -21.58 47.81
N CYS A 496 -19.54 -20.30 48.09
CA CYS A 496 -19.37 -19.22 47.12
C CYS A 496 -18.06 -18.47 47.44
N PRO A 497 -16.90 -18.88 46.89
CA PRO A 497 -15.69 -18.09 47.07
C PRO A 497 -15.78 -16.86 46.15
N LEU A 498 -15.93 -15.67 46.74
CA LEU A 498 -15.61 -14.43 46.04
C LEU A 498 -14.08 -14.32 45.97
N THR A 499 -13.49 -14.72 44.85
CA THR A 499 -12.10 -14.37 44.53
C THR A 499 -12.07 -13.07 43.75
N LEU A 500 -11.65 -11.99 44.41
CA LEU A 500 -11.33 -10.72 43.77
C LEU A 500 -9.87 -10.78 43.30
N SER A 501 -9.62 -11.14 42.03
CA SER A 501 -8.27 -11.10 41.46
C SER A 501 -7.99 -9.71 40.89
N LEU A 502 -7.24 -8.89 41.61
CA LEU A 502 -6.56 -7.73 41.05
C LEU A 502 -5.23 -8.22 40.45
N SER A 503 -5.17 -8.36 39.13
CA SER A 503 -3.92 -8.63 38.41
C SER A 503 -3.38 -7.33 37.82
N PRO A 504 -2.45 -6.61 38.48
CA PRO A 504 -1.70 -5.56 37.82
C PRO A 504 -0.70 -6.23 36.85
N PHE A 505 -1.00 -6.19 35.56
CA PHE A 505 0.00 -6.48 34.54
C PHE A 505 0.95 -5.27 34.44
N LEU A 506 2.09 -5.32 35.14
CA LEU A 506 3.26 -4.52 34.79
C LEU A 506 4.20 -5.39 33.96
N SER A 507 4.30 -5.15 32.66
CA SER A 507 5.42 -5.69 31.88
C SER A 507 6.63 -4.77 32.05
N PHE A 508 7.62 -5.23 32.81
CA PHE A 508 8.97 -4.66 32.74
C PHE A 508 9.71 -5.40 31.63
N LEU A 509 9.84 -4.75 30.46
CA LEU A 509 10.85 -5.13 29.47
C LEU A 509 12.09 -4.28 29.74
N PHE A 510 12.95 -4.75 30.64
CA PHE A 510 14.33 -4.31 30.66
C PHE A 510 15.01 -4.86 29.39
N LYS A 511 15.58 -3.98 28.57
CA LYS A 511 16.64 -4.35 27.63
C LYS A 511 17.84 -3.44 27.90
N ALA A 512 18.95 -4.10 28.25
CA ALA A 512 20.30 -3.57 28.16
C ALA A 512 20.70 -3.35 26.69
#